data_AF-X0ZGY0-F1
#
_entry.id   AF-X0ZGY0-F1
#
_cell.length_a   1.000
_cell.length_b   1.000
_cell.length_c   1.000
_cell.angle_alpha   90.00
_cell.angle_beta   90.00
_cell.angle_gamma   90.00
#
_symmetry.space_group_name_H-M   'P 1'
#
loop_
_entity.id
_entity.type
_entity.pdbx_description
1 polymer ?
#
loop_
_entity_poly.entity_id
_entity_poly.type
_entity_poly.pdbx_seq_one_letter_code
_entity_poly.pdbx_strand_id
1 'polypeptide(L)'
;VTKSGGRLVVGVLNRRGPWAARRKRSRSPLWADARFFGWRELQARLETYGNVRGRRALFVPPQLAWVPLPLLGLIEALGGCLARPWGAFIAMRLDIGR
;
A
#
# COMPACT_ATOMS: atom_id res chain seq x y z
N VAL A 1 13.76 9.54 16.47
CA VAL A 1 12.34 9.77 16.87
C VAL A 1 11.73 8.51 17.47
N THR A 2 11.94 7.33 16.89
CA THR A 2 11.52 6.05 17.48
C THR A 2 12.60 5.48 18.40
N LYS A 3 12.21 5.03 19.60
CA LYS A 3 13.09 4.33 20.55
C LYS A 3 13.35 2.90 20.07
N SER A 4 14.42 2.28 20.54
CA SER A 4 14.68 0.84 20.37
C SER A 4 13.49 0.02 20.90
N GLY A 5 13.14 -1.06 20.20
CA GLY A 5 11.91 -1.81 20.46
C GLY A 5 10.60 -1.08 20.11
N GLY A 6 10.68 0.12 19.51
CA GLY A 6 9.54 0.87 19.01
C GLY A 6 8.88 0.23 17.79
N ARG A 7 7.69 0.71 17.45
CA ARG A 7 6.92 0.24 16.29
C ARG A 7 6.65 1.39 15.32
N LEU A 8 6.88 1.15 14.04
CA LEU A 8 6.57 2.07 12.95
C LEU A 8 5.54 1.42 12.03
N VAL A 9 4.52 2.18 11.63
CA VAL A 9 3.55 1.76 10.61
C VAL A 9 3.67 2.71 9.42
N VAL A 10 3.88 2.17 8.23
CA VAL A 10 4.04 2.91 6.98
C VAL A 10 2.96 2.47 6.00
N GLY A 11 2.19 3.43 5.50
CA GLY A 11 1.22 3.24 4.43
C GLY A 11 1.63 4.04 3.20
N VAL A 12 1.79 3.38 2.05
CA VAL A 12 2.17 4.04 0.79
C VAL A 12 1.32 3.54 -0.37
N LEU A 13 1.23 4.35 -1.42
CA LEU A 13 0.65 3.91 -2.69
C LEU A 13 1.54 2.87 -3.36
N ASN A 14 0.96 1.73 -3.71
CA ASN A 14 1.65 0.67 -4.45
C ASN A 14 1.94 1.15 -5.87
N ARG A 15 3.22 1.13 -6.29
CA ARG A 15 3.65 1.50 -7.64
C ARG A 15 2.91 0.73 -8.75
N ARG A 16 2.49 -0.51 -8.47
CA ARG A 16 1.73 -1.37 -9.40
C ARG A 16 0.21 -1.27 -9.23
N GLY A 17 -0.26 -0.47 -8.27
CA GLY A 17 -1.67 -0.31 -7.98
C GLY A 17 -2.37 0.67 -8.93
N PRO A 18 -3.69 0.54 -9.10
CA PRO A 18 -4.48 1.38 -10.01
C PRO A 18 -4.44 2.86 -9.62
N TRP A 19 -4.29 3.16 -8.33
CA TRP A 19 -4.25 4.53 -7.82
C TRP A 19 -2.95 5.23 -8.19
N ALA A 20 -1.80 4.55 -8.02
CA ALA A 20 -0.52 5.09 -8.47
C ALA A 20 -0.53 5.33 -9.98
N ALA A 21 -1.09 4.41 -10.77
CA ALA A 21 -1.25 4.61 -12.21
C ALA A 21 -2.08 5.86 -12.54
N ARG A 22 -3.22 6.07 -11.85
CA ARG A 22 -4.05 7.27 -12.02
C ARG A 22 -3.31 8.55 -11.61
N ARG A 23 -2.57 8.54 -10.50
CA ARG A 23 -1.81 9.72 -10.02
C ARG A 23 -0.67 10.09 -10.96
N LYS A 24 0.06 9.10 -11.50
CA LYS A 24 1.11 9.34 -12.50
C LYS A 24 0.60 9.98 -13.79
N ARG A 25 -0.66 9.70 -14.18
CA ARG A 25 -1.30 10.34 -15.34
C ARG A 25 -1.86 11.73 -15.02
N SER A 26 -1.95 12.10 -13.74
CA SER A 26 -2.45 13.42 -13.36
C SER A 26 -1.37 14.47 -13.57
N ARG A 27 -1.75 15.67 -14.03
CA ARG A 27 -0.84 16.82 -14.16
C ARG A 27 -0.63 17.57 -12.83
N SER A 28 -1.00 16.97 -11.71
CA SER A 28 -0.91 17.65 -10.41
C SER A 28 0.55 17.66 -9.94
N PRO A 29 1.09 18.82 -9.55
CA PRO A 29 2.49 18.95 -9.15
C PRO A 29 2.82 18.10 -7.91
N LEU A 30 1.84 17.82 -7.05
CA LEU A 30 1.98 16.91 -5.91
C LEU A 30 2.50 15.52 -6.29
N TRP A 31 2.17 15.04 -7.49
CA TRP A 31 2.59 13.71 -7.96
C TRP A 31 3.77 13.74 -8.92
N ALA A 32 4.20 14.92 -9.36
CA ALA A 32 5.34 15.08 -10.25
C ALA A 32 6.63 14.62 -9.58
N ASP A 33 6.81 14.98 -8.31
CA ASP A 33 7.98 14.62 -7.50
C ASP A 33 7.75 13.40 -6.59
N ALA A 34 6.59 12.76 -6.69
CA ALA A 34 6.23 11.65 -5.80
C ALA A 34 6.91 10.34 -6.21
N ARG A 35 7.54 9.66 -5.24
CA ARG A 35 8.02 8.28 -5.41
C ARG A 35 6.98 7.26 -4.96
N PHE A 36 6.52 6.44 -5.90
CA PHE A 36 5.68 5.28 -5.59
C PHE A 36 6.54 4.06 -5.31
N PHE A 37 6.28 3.37 -4.20
CA PHE A 37 7.06 2.20 -3.78
C PHE A 37 6.43 0.90 -4.27
N GLY A 38 7.27 -0.05 -4.67
CA GLY A 38 6.87 -1.45 -4.81
C GLY A 38 7.03 -2.22 -3.49
N TRP A 39 6.33 -3.35 -3.35
CA TRP A 39 6.40 -4.20 -2.17
C TRP A 39 7.84 -4.56 -1.77
N ARG A 40 8.59 -5.21 -2.66
CA ARG A 40 9.97 -5.66 -2.38
C ARG A 40 10.91 -4.49 -2.07
N GLU A 41 10.70 -3.35 -2.74
CA GLU A 41 11.52 -2.16 -2.56
C GLU A 41 11.29 -1.52 -1.19
N LEU A 42 10.03 -1.42 -0.73
CA LEU A 42 9.73 -0.91 0.60
C LEU A 42 10.17 -1.89 1.69
N GLN A 43 9.92 -3.18 1.49
CA GLN A 43 10.30 -4.23 2.43
C GLN A 43 11.82 -4.22 2.67
N ALA A 44 12.62 -4.29 1.61
CA ALA A 44 14.09 -4.29 1.73
C ALA A 44 14.63 -3.04 2.43
N ARG A 45 13.98 -1.89 2.28
CA ARG A 45 14.36 -0.64 2.97
C ARG A 45 14.02 -0.64 4.45
N LEU A 46 12.93 -1.30 4.85
CA LEU A 46 12.50 -1.35 6.24
C LEU A 46 13.21 -2.46 7.02
N GLU A 47 13.53 -3.58 6.35
CA GLU A 47 14.21 -4.73 6.94
C GLU A 47 15.61 -4.40 7.48
N THR A 48 16.25 -3.35 6.98
CA THR A 48 17.53 -2.87 7.53
C THR A 48 17.41 -2.32 8.96
N TYR A 49 16.20 -2.06 9.45
CA TYR A 49 15.94 -1.48 10.77
C TYR A 49 15.27 -2.43 11.76
N GLY A 50 14.88 -3.63 11.32
CA GLY A 50 14.18 -4.60 12.16
C GLY A 50 13.24 -5.52 11.39
N ASN A 51 12.32 -6.16 12.11
CA ASN A 51 11.41 -7.14 11.53
C ASN A 51 10.22 -6.44 10.85
N VAL A 52 9.95 -6.80 9.60
CA VAL A 52 8.90 -6.19 8.79
C VAL A 52 7.78 -7.20 8.51
N ARG A 53 6.55 -6.77 8.79
CA ARG A 53 5.33 -7.48 8.39
C ARG A 53 4.44 -6.54 7.61
N GLY A 54 3.71 -7.02 6.62
CA GLY A 54 2.81 -6.13 5.90
C GLY A 54 1.74 -6.84 5.10
N ARG A 55 0.91 -6.03 4.44
CA ARG A 55 -0.07 -6.49 3.47
C ARG A 55 -0.26 -5.46 2.36
N ARG A 56 -0.78 -5.93 1.24
CA ARG A 56 -1.35 -5.07 0.19
C ARG A 56 -2.84 -4.94 0.48
N ALA A 57 -3.38 -3.75 0.30
CA ALA A 57 -4.75 -3.41 0.68
C ALA A 57 -5.43 -2.56 -0.39
N LEU A 58 -6.76 -2.53 -0.33
CA LEU A 58 -7.64 -1.77 -1.20
C LEU A 58 -7.54 -2.22 -2.65
N PHE A 59 -8.29 -3.27 -2.96
CA PHE A 59 -8.44 -3.85 -4.29
C PHE A 59 -9.66 -3.26 -5.01
N VAL A 60 -10.60 -2.68 -4.28
CA VAL A 60 -11.74 -1.94 -4.85
C VAL A 60 -11.26 -0.64 -5.51
N PRO A 61 -11.45 -0.46 -6.84
CA PRO A 61 -11.18 0.79 -7.51
C PRO A 61 -12.24 1.86 -7.17
N PRO A 62 -11.89 3.15 -7.08
CA PRO A 62 -12.79 4.24 -6.69
C PRO A 62 -13.93 4.46 -7.68
N GLN A 63 -13.81 3.96 -8.91
CA GLN A 63 -14.87 3.93 -9.92
C GLN A 63 -16.08 3.07 -9.50
N LEU A 64 -15.90 2.18 -8.51
CA LEU A 64 -16.97 1.35 -7.94
C LEU A 64 -17.54 1.94 -6.65
N ALA A 65 -17.31 3.22 -6.36
CA ALA A 65 -17.88 3.89 -5.18
C ALA A 65 -19.43 3.92 -5.16
N TRP A 66 -20.08 3.68 -6.29
CA TRP A 66 -21.53 3.55 -6.41
C TRP A 66 -22.06 2.16 -6.03
N VAL A 67 -21.19 1.17 -5.87
CA VAL A 67 -21.56 -0.21 -5.54
C VAL A 67 -21.92 -0.32 -4.06
N PRO A 68 -22.98 -1.07 -3.69
CA PRO A 68 -23.34 -1.28 -2.29
C PRO A 68 -22.20 -1.87 -1.45
N LEU A 69 -22.04 -1.39 -0.22
CA LEU A 69 -20.97 -1.79 0.71
C LEU A 69 -20.80 -3.31 0.91
N PRO A 70 -21.86 -4.14 0.99
CA PRO A 70 -21.70 -5.59 1.14
C PRO A 70 -20.99 -6.23 -0.06
N LEU A 71 -21.31 -5.77 -1.28
CA LEU A 71 -20.70 -6.26 -2.51
C LEU A 71 -19.26 -5.76 -2.66
N LEU A 72 -18.96 -4.54 -2.20
CA LEU A 72 -17.59 -4.05 -2.09
C LEU A 72 -16.74 -4.90 -1.14
N GLY A 73 -17.30 -5.34 -0.01
CA GLY A 73 -16.64 -6.26 0.92
C GLY A 73 -16.26 -7.59 0.26
N LEU A 74 -17.14 -8.14 -0.57
CA LEU A 74 -16.88 -9.36 -1.33
C LEU A 74 -15.78 -9.14 -2.39
N ILE A 75 -15.84 -8.03 -3.14
CA ILE A 75 -14.83 -7.68 -4.14
C ILE A 75 -13.45 -7.50 -3.49
N GLU A 76 -13.39 -6.85 -2.32
CA GLU A 76 -12.14 -6.69 -1.57
C GLU A 76 -11.58 -8.04 -1.11
N ALA A 77 -12.44 -8.95 -0.62
CA ALA A 77 -12.03 -10.28 -0.20
C ALA A 77 -11.51 -11.13 -1.38
N LEU A 78 -12.23 -11.13 -2.51
CA LEU A 78 -11.83 -11.83 -3.73
C LEU A 78 -10.57 -11.22 -4.35
N GLY A 79 -10.46 -9.89 -4.38
CA GLY A 79 -9.28 -9.16 -4.84
C GLY A 79 -8.05 -9.43 -3.98
N GLY A 80 -8.23 -9.53 -2.66
CA GLY A 80 -7.18 -9.93 -1.72
C GLY A 80 -6.67 -11.35 -1.90
N CYS A 81 -7.45 -12.22 -2.56
CA CYS A 81 -7.08 -13.59 -2.91
C CYS A 81 -6.43 -13.65 -4.31
N LEU A 82 -7.10 -13.10 -5.32
CA LEU A 82 -6.77 -13.27 -6.74
C LEU A 82 -5.84 -12.18 -7.29
N ALA A 83 -5.95 -10.96 -6.79
CA ALA A 83 -5.25 -9.77 -7.30
C ALA A 83 -4.17 -9.25 -6.34
N ARG A 84 -3.63 -10.13 -5.47
CA ARG A 84 -2.62 -9.80 -4.44
C ARG A 84 -1.53 -8.79 -4.87
N PRO A 85 -0.92 -8.86 -6.06
CA PRO A 85 0.09 -7.86 -6.45
C PRO A 85 -0.42 -6.44 -6.73
N TRP A 86 -1.73 -6.25 -6.88
CA TRP A 86 -2.36 -5.07 -7.48
C TRP A 86 -3.12 -4.18 -6.48
N GLY A 87 -3.12 -4.52 -5.19
CA GLY A 87 -3.73 -3.65 -4.16
C GLY A 87 -3.20 -2.23 -4.25
N ALA A 88 -4.06 -1.23 -4.10
CA ALA A 88 -3.73 0.18 -4.28
C ALA A 88 -2.72 0.69 -3.25
N PHE A 89 -2.73 0.12 -2.04
CA PHE A 89 -1.81 0.48 -0.96
C PHE A 89 -0.94 -0.69 -0.52
N ILE A 90 0.24 -0.35 -0.01
CA ILE A 90 1.10 -1.24 0.78
C ILE A 90 1.09 -0.69 2.21
N ALA A 91 0.74 -1.53 3.17
CA ALA A 91 0.81 -1.22 4.58
C ALA A 91 1.85 -2.16 5.23
N MET A 92 2.88 -1.58 5.84
CA MET A 92 3.93 -2.31 6.53
C MET A 92 4.07 -1.83 7.97
N ARG A 93 4.23 -2.78 8.88
CA ARG A 93 4.65 -2.59 10.25
C ARG A 93 6.10 -3.03 10.37
N LEU A 94 6.92 -2.16 10.94
CA LEU A 94 8.31 -2.41 11.33
C LEU A 94 8.38 -2.45 12.86
N ASP A 95 8.85 -3.56 13.39
CA ASP A 95 9.27 -3.70 14.78
C ASP A 95 10.78 -3.43 14.83
N ILE A 96 11.18 -2.28 15.40
CA ILE A 96 12.56 -1.80 15.39
C ILE A 96 13.41 -2.68 16.32
N GLY A 97 14.62 -3.01 15.85
CA GLY A 97 15.61 -3.75 16.64
C GLY A 97 15.83 -3.16 18.03
N ARG A 98 16.22 -4.02 18.98
CA ARG A 98 16.69 -3.57 20.29
C ARG A 98 18.09 -3.00 20.18
#